data_AF-A0AAU5DCN6-F1
#
_entry.id   AF-A0AAU5DCN6-F1
#
_cell.length_a   1.000
_cell.length_b   1.000
_cell.length_c   1.000
_cell.angle_alpha   90.00
_cell.angle_beta   90.00
_cell.angle_gamma   90.00
#
_symmetry.space_group_name_H-M   'P 1'
#
loop_
_entity.id
_entity.type
_entity.pdbx_description
1 polymer ?
#
loop_
_entity_poly.entity_id
_entity_poly.type
_entity_poly.pdbx_seq_one_letter_code
_entity_poly.pdbx_strand_id
1 'polypeptide(L)'
;MTRQQHEDELLGPYVLGVLDEPDIRRLEQHLADCDRCGRELAELREMEAALGEVPEEAFLEGPPPGGDLLLQRTLRQARAEREAGRRRSWAVAGLAAAASLAAVFWLGTQAGGGTTTVAVRPPAPTVTAPAPTPPPGTRVASATDRGSGVRMTVRVTPAARWVRVHAAVTGVPAGERCRLVVVSRDGTRTTAGGWVVGGAAHGEGKGASLDGSAAVAPDDVKEVVVENESGRTFVSVPV
;
A
#
# COMPACT_ATOMS: atom_id res chain seq x y z
N MET A 1 -14.49 23.12 -13.81
CA MET A 1 -13.38 22.28 -13.32
C MET A 1 -12.00 22.89 -13.57
N THR A 2 -11.79 23.71 -14.61
CA THR A 2 -10.47 24.27 -14.93
C THR A 2 -9.99 25.39 -14.00
N ARG A 3 -10.91 26.19 -13.43
CA ARG A 3 -10.54 27.32 -12.56
C ARG A 3 -9.93 26.88 -11.21
N GLN A 4 -10.53 25.87 -10.58
CA GLN A 4 -10.00 25.30 -9.33
C GLN A 4 -8.61 24.65 -9.52
N GLN A 5 -8.38 24.00 -10.67
CA GLN A 5 -7.06 23.43 -10.96
C GLN A 5 -5.99 24.51 -11.12
N HIS A 6 -6.34 25.62 -11.79
CA HIS A 6 -5.42 26.74 -11.93
C HIS A 6 -5.13 27.42 -10.59
N GLU A 7 -6.12 27.49 -9.68
CA GLU A 7 -5.94 28.07 -8.34
C GLU A 7 -5.12 27.15 -7.40
N ASP A 8 -5.29 25.82 -7.47
CA ASP A 8 -4.44 24.82 -6.76
C ASP A 8 -2.95 24.97 -7.17
N GLU A 9 -2.67 25.18 -8.46
CA GLU A 9 -1.30 25.34 -8.99
C GLU A 9 -0.58 26.61 -8.49
N LEU A 10 -1.31 27.64 -8.04
CA LEU A 10 -0.74 28.91 -7.57
C LEU A 10 -0.31 28.87 -6.10
N LEU A 11 -0.71 27.87 -5.32
CA LEU A 11 -0.39 27.77 -3.89
C LEU A 11 1.11 27.65 -3.63
N GLY A 12 1.83 26.87 -4.43
CA GLY A 12 3.29 26.72 -4.31
C GLY A 12 4.04 28.04 -4.57
N PRO A 13 3.86 28.68 -5.74
CA PRO A 13 4.42 29.99 -6.03
C PRO A 13 4.06 31.07 -4.99
N TYR A 14 2.84 31.01 -4.45
CA TYR A 14 2.39 31.92 -3.40
C TYR A 14 3.16 31.72 -2.08
N VAL A 15 3.33 30.48 -1.60
CA VAL A 15 4.13 30.18 -0.40
C VAL A 15 5.58 30.62 -0.57
N LEU A 16 6.15 30.41 -1.76
CA LEU A 16 7.52 30.80 -2.08
C LEU A 16 7.69 32.30 -2.35
N GLY A 17 6.61 33.09 -2.34
CA GLY A 17 6.67 34.54 -2.56
C GLY A 17 7.07 34.96 -3.98
N VAL A 18 6.88 34.10 -4.98
CA VAL A 18 7.27 34.35 -6.39
C VAL A 18 6.08 34.71 -7.30
N LEU A 19 4.89 34.82 -6.72
CA LEU A 19 3.67 35.15 -7.46
C LEU A 19 3.55 36.65 -7.70
N ASP A 20 2.95 37.05 -8.81
CA ASP A 20 2.71 38.46 -9.09
C ASP A 20 1.47 39.00 -8.34
N GLU A 21 1.45 40.31 -8.15
CA GLU A 21 0.42 41.02 -7.41
C GLU A 21 -1.03 40.75 -7.87
N PRO A 22 -1.37 40.66 -9.18
CA PRO A 22 -2.72 40.31 -9.61
C PRO A 22 -3.12 38.87 -9.25
N ASP A 23 -2.19 37.90 -9.31
CA ASP A 23 -2.51 36.51 -8.98
C ASP A 23 -2.57 36.27 -7.47
N ILE A 24 -1.76 36.99 -6.68
CA ILE A 24 -1.89 37.02 -5.21
C ILE A 24 -3.32 37.36 -4.80
N ARG A 25 -3.87 38.48 -5.30
CA ARG A 25 -5.23 38.91 -4.96
C ARG A 25 -6.31 37.89 -5.36
N ARG A 26 -6.15 37.26 -6.53
CA ARG A 26 -7.09 36.23 -6.99
C ARG A 26 -7.06 35.01 -6.09
N LEU A 27 -5.86 34.58 -5.68
CA LEU A 27 -5.69 33.43 -4.82
C LEU A 27 -6.20 33.70 -3.40
N GLU A 28 -5.91 34.88 -2.82
CA GLU A 28 -6.45 35.26 -1.52
C GLU A 28 -7.98 35.31 -1.50
N GLN A 29 -8.59 35.83 -2.57
CA GLN A 29 -10.04 35.81 -2.71
C GLN A 29 -10.59 34.38 -2.74
N HIS A 30 -9.91 33.46 -3.44
CA HIS A 30 -10.29 32.05 -3.44
C HIS A 30 -10.13 31.39 -2.07
N LEU A 31 -9.03 31.66 -1.38
CA LEU A 31 -8.72 31.10 -0.06
C LEU A 31 -9.75 31.50 1.00
N ALA A 32 -10.38 32.67 0.87
CA ALA A 32 -11.47 33.09 1.74
C ALA A 32 -12.69 32.18 1.69
N ASP A 33 -12.92 31.51 0.54
CA ASP A 33 -14.13 30.72 0.27
C ASP A 33 -13.85 29.21 0.13
N CYS A 34 -12.59 28.75 0.27
CA CYS A 34 -12.20 27.36 -0.01
C CYS A 34 -11.34 26.73 1.10
N ASP A 35 -11.98 26.00 2.00
CA ASP A 35 -11.32 25.26 3.10
C ASP A 35 -10.30 24.22 2.62
N ARG A 36 -10.49 23.65 1.42
CA ARG A 36 -9.54 22.69 0.86
C ARG A 36 -8.20 23.36 0.55
N CYS A 37 -8.23 24.48 -0.18
CA CYS A 37 -7.02 25.24 -0.50
C CYS A 37 -6.38 25.84 0.76
N GLY A 38 -7.19 26.24 1.76
CA GLY A 38 -6.69 26.69 3.06
C GLY A 38 -5.89 25.62 3.80
N ARG A 39 -6.35 24.35 3.78
CA ARG A 39 -5.60 23.22 4.36
C ARG A 39 -4.31 22.92 3.59
N GLU A 40 -4.39 22.91 2.25
CA GLU A 40 -3.22 22.67 1.41
C GLU A 40 -2.15 23.76 1.58
N LEU A 41 -2.57 25.03 1.69
CA LEU A 41 -1.69 26.14 2.00
C LEU A 41 -1.00 25.97 3.37
N ALA A 42 -1.72 25.49 4.38
CA ALA A 42 -1.14 25.22 5.69
C ALA A 42 -0.09 24.10 5.62
N GLU A 43 -0.39 23.00 4.92
CA GLU A 43 0.55 21.89 4.70
C GLU A 43 1.83 22.36 3.97
N LEU A 44 1.68 23.21 2.95
CA LEU A 44 2.82 23.78 2.22
C LEU A 44 3.67 24.72 3.08
N ARG A 45 3.05 25.54 3.94
CA ARG A 45 3.77 26.42 4.88
C ARG A 45 4.51 25.64 5.96
N GLU A 46 3.94 24.55 6.45
CA GLU A 46 4.66 23.66 7.38
C GLU A 46 5.89 23.05 6.72
N MET A 47 5.77 22.63 5.46
CA MET A 47 6.90 22.12 4.69
C MET A 47 7.96 23.19 4.43
N GLU A 48 7.55 24.41 4.05
CA GLU A 48 8.46 25.54 3.82
C GLU A 48 9.21 25.93 5.09
N ALA A 49 8.53 25.99 6.24
CA ALA A 49 9.17 26.22 7.53
C ALA A 49 10.21 25.13 7.87
N ALA A 50 9.87 23.86 7.66
CA ALA A 50 10.80 22.75 7.89
C ALA A 50 12.04 22.79 6.96
N LEU A 51 11.87 23.26 5.72
CA LEU A 51 12.99 23.46 4.79
C LEU A 51 13.85 24.66 5.20
N GLY A 52 13.25 25.70 5.78
CA GLY A 52 13.94 26.88 6.29
C GLY A 52 14.81 26.63 7.53
N GLU A 53 14.68 25.49 8.20
CA GLU A 53 15.57 25.08 9.30
C GLU A 53 16.97 24.69 8.83
N VAL A 54 17.17 24.47 7.52
CA VAL A 54 18.45 24.07 6.96
C VAL A 54 19.38 25.30 6.85
N PRO A 55 20.54 25.30 7.53
CA PRO A 55 21.46 26.42 7.52
C PRO A 55 22.08 26.63 6.12
N GLU A 56 22.36 27.88 5.75
CA GLU A 56 22.88 28.23 4.42
C GLU A 56 24.22 27.53 4.13
N GLU A 57 25.02 27.30 5.19
CA GLU A 57 26.30 26.59 5.12
C GLU A 57 26.15 25.14 4.64
N ALA A 58 25.01 24.50 4.89
CA ALA A 58 24.72 23.14 4.41
C ALA A 58 24.50 23.07 2.89
N PHE A 59 24.29 24.22 2.22
CA PHE A 59 24.20 24.30 0.77
C PHE A 59 25.55 24.61 0.11
N LEU A 60 26.54 25.10 0.87
CA LEU A 60 27.88 25.44 0.36
C LEU A 60 28.75 24.19 0.18
N GLU A 61 28.62 23.23 1.09
CA GLU A 61 29.22 21.90 0.94
C GLU A 61 28.18 20.97 0.33
N GLY A 62 28.45 20.46 -0.88
CA GLY A 62 27.59 19.47 -1.50
C GLY A 62 27.41 18.23 -0.61
N PRO A 63 26.42 17.36 -0.90
CA PRO A 63 26.15 16.19 -0.08
C PRO A 63 27.43 15.37 0.15
N PRO A 64 27.66 14.86 1.37
CA PRO A 64 28.90 14.15 1.70
C PRO A 64 29.07 12.93 0.80
N PRO A 65 30.31 12.44 0.58
CA PRO A 65 30.54 11.22 -0.18
C PRO A 65 29.72 10.06 0.38
N GLY A 66 28.82 9.50 -0.43
CA GLY A 66 27.88 8.45 0.01
C GLY A 66 26.60 8.95 0.70
N GLY A 67 26.29 10.25 0.63
CA GLY A 67 25.07 10.86 1.18
C GLY A 67 23.78 10.18 0.70
N ASP A 68 23.75 9.70 -0.55
CA ASP A 68 22.60 8.95 -1.09
C ASP A 68 22.30 7.67 -0.31
N LEU A 69 23.34 6.96 0.15
CA LEU A 69 23.16 5.74 0.93
C LEU A 69 22.62 6.04 2.33
N LEU A 70 23.08 7.14 2.93
CA LEU A 70 22.58 7.61 4.23
C LEU A 70 21.11 8.05 4.11
N LEU A 71 20.78 8.83 3.07
CA LEU A 71 19.40 9.23 2.76
C LEU A 71 18.49 8.01 2.53
N GLN A 72 18.92 7.05 1.72
CA GLN A 72 18.14 5.84 1.49
C GLN A 72 17.94 5.03 2.78
N ARG A 73 18.96 4.94 3.63
CA ARG A 73 18.87 4.27 4.93
C ARG A 73 17.91 4.99 5.87
N THR A 74 18.01 6.31 6.01
CA THR A 74 17.13 7.10 6.88
C THR A 74 15.69 7.06 6.41
N LEU A 75 15.43 7.16 5.10
CA LEU A 75 14.08 7.01 4.55
C LEU A 75 13.50 5.61 4.79
N ARG A 76 14.31 4.55 4.65
CA ARG A 76 13.88 3.18 4.98
C ARG A 76 13.55 3.05 6.47
N GLN A 77 14.39 3.61 7.33
CA GLN A 77 14.18 3.58 8.77
C GLN A 77 12.91 4.35 9.18
N ALA A 78 12.72 5.58 8.68
CA ALA A 78 11.53 6.38 8.96
C ALA A 78 10.23 5.68 8.52
N ARG A 79 10.25 4.97 7.38
CA ARG A 79 9.11 4.14 6.94
C ARG A 79 8.86 2.96 7.88
N ALA A 80 9.90 2.24 8.29
CA ALA A 80 9.81 1.12 9.21
C ALA A 80 9.24 1.55 10.58
N GLU A 81 9.68 2.71 11.10
CA GLU A 81 9.19 3.28 12.36
C GLU A 81 7.71 3.69 12.26
N ARG A 82 7.29 4.35 11.16
CA ARG A 82 5.88 4.67 10.92
C ARG A 82 5.01 3.42 10.86
N GLU A 83 5.48 2.37 10.17
CA GLU A 83 4.76 1.09 10.10
C GLU A 83 4.67 0.39 11.46
N ALA A 84 5.75 0.42 12.25
CA ALA A 84 5.75 -0.11 13.61
C ALA A 84 4.76 0.63 14.52
N GLY A 85 4.71 1.96 14.44
CA GLY A 85 3.75 2.79 15.16
C GLY A 85 2.29 2.45 14.79
N ARG A 86 2.01 2.27 13.50
CA ARG A 86 0.67 1.88 13.01
C ARG A 86 0.27 0.46 13.43
N ARG A 87 1.23 -0.48 13.45
CA ARG A 87 1.00 -1.83 13.98
C ARG A 87 0.71 -1.81 15.48
N ARG A 88 1.41 -0.96 16.25
CA ARG A 88 1.20 -0.79 17.68
C ARG A 88 -0.16 -0.15 17.99
N SER A 89 -0.58 0.86 17.24
CA SER A 89 -1.91 1.46 17.41
C SER A 89 -3.03 0.47 17.07
N TRP A 90 -2.87 -0.35 16.04
CA TRP A 90 -3.80 -1.44 15.73
C TRP A 90 -3.83 -2.55 16.78
N ALA A 91 -2.68 -2.90 17.36
CA ALA A 91 -2.62 -3.86 18.47
C ALA A 91 -3.33 -3.34 19.73
N VAL A 92 -3.16 -2.05 20.06
CA VAL A 92 -3.85 -1.41 21.19
C VAL A 92 -5.35 -1.32 20.93
N ALA A 93 -5.78 -0.96 19.72
CA ALA A 93 -7.18 -0.98 19.33
C ALA A 93 -7.80 -2.40 19.43
N GLY A 94 -7.04 -3.43 19.02
CA GLY A 94 -7.45 -4.83 19.16
C GLY A 94 -7.60 -5.28 20.64
N LEU A 95 -6.67 -4.86 21.51
CA LEU A 95 -6.74 -5.16 22.94
C LEU A 95 -7.92 -4.46 23.64
N ALA A 96 -8.21 -3.20 23.28
CA ALA A 96 -9.35 -2.46 23.81
C ALA A 96 -10.70 -3.11 23.42
N ALA A 97 -10.80 -3.66 22.20
CA ALA A 97 -11.97 -4.41 21.74
C ALA A 97 -12.13 -5.75 22.50
N ALA A 98 -11.02 -6.46 22.80
CA ALA A 98 -11.08 -7.70 23.56
C ALA A 98 -11.44 -7.49 25.04
N ALA A 99 -10.93 -6.42 25.67
CA ALA A 99 -11.22 -6.09 27.06
C ALA A 99 -12.68 -5.69 27.29
N SER A 100 -13.30 -4.98 26.34
CA SER A 100 -14.71 -4.61 26.41
C SER A 100 -15.64 -5.83 26.27
N LEU A 101 -15.28 -6.82 25.45
CA LEU A 101 -16.00 -8.10 25.39
C LEU A 101 -15.88 -8.91 26.69
N ALA A 102 -14.71 -8.95 27.32
CA ALA A 102 -14.50 -9.63 28.59
C ALA A 102 -15.25 -8.97 29.76
N ALA A 103 -15.32 -7.63 29.79
CA ALA A 103 -16.05 -6.89 30.82
C ALA A 103 -17.57 -7.12 30.75
N VAL A 104 -18.14 -7.17 29.55
CA VAL A 104 -19.56 -7.53 29.34
C VAL A 104 -19.84 -8.96 29.80
N PHE A 105 -18.93 -9.90 29.53
CA PHE A 105 -19.08 -11.29 29.94
C PHE A 105 -19.02 -11.45 31.46
N TRP A 106 -18.08 -10.77 32.13
CA TRP A 106 -17.89 -10.88 33.58
C TRP A 106 -18.99 -10.18 34.40
N LEU A 107 -19.50 -9.05 33.91
CA LEU A 107 -20.63 -8.35 34.52
C LEU A 107 -21.93 -9.19 34.43
N GLY A 108 -22.06 -10.01 33.38
CA GLY A 108 -23.17 -10.96 33.23
C GLY A 108 -23.14 -12.14 34.20
N THR A 109 -21.97 -12.51 34.74
CA THR A 109 -21.83 -13.70 35.61
C THR A 109 -21.99 -13.43 37.11
N GLN A 110 -21.96 -12.17 37.56
CA GLN A 110 -22.03 -11.81 38.98
C GLN A 110 -23.45 -11.45 39.47
N ALA A 111 -24.42 -11.23 38.55
CA ALA A 111 -25.82 -11.02 38.90
C ALA A 111 -26.56 -12.37 38.96
N GLY A 112 -26.26 -13.15 40.01
CA GLY A 112 -27.01 -14.36 40.33
C GLY A 112 -28.41 -14.04 40.86
N GLY A 113 -29.39 -14.85 40.46
CA GLY A 113 -30.66 -15.02 41.18
C GLY A 113 -31.91 -14.78 40.33
N GLY A 114 -32.51 -15.85 39.83
CA GLY A 114 -33.85 -15.79 39.25
C GLY A 114 -34.14 -16.91 38.27
N THR A 115 -34.64 -18.03 38.78
CA THR A 115 -35.22 -19.12 38.00
C THR A 115 -36.30 -18.56 37.07
N THR A 116 -35.97 -18.40 35.79
CA THR A 116 -36.97 -18.28 34.74
C THR A 116 -36.56 -19.27 33.68
N THR A 117 -37.35 -20.33 33.54
CA THR A 117 -37.36 -21.19 32.36
C THR A 117 -37.81 -20.33 31.17
N VAL A 118 -36.89 -19.54 30.64
CA VAL A 118 -37.05 -18.94 29.32
C VAL A 118 -36.91 -20.09 28.35
N ALA A 119 -38.04 -20.45 27.74
CA ALA A 119 -38.08 -21.40 26.64
C ALA A 119 -36.95 -21.04 25.68
N VAL A 120 -35.99 -21.97 25.53
CA VAL A 120 -34.92 -21.88 24.52
C VAL A 120 -35.62 -21.91 23.18
N ARG A 121 -35.95 -20.73 22.66
CA ARG A 121 -36.14 -20.55 21.24
C ARG A 121 -34.79 -20.90 20.63
N PRO A 122 -34.71 -21.84 19.68
CA PRO A 122 -33.44 -22.20 19.07
C PRO A 122 -32.76 -20.94 18.55
N PRO A 123 -31.45 -20.77 18.74
CA PRO A 123 -30.75 -19.60 18.24
C PRO A 123 -30.98 -19.53 16.74
N ALA A 124 -31.59 -18.43 16.29
CA ALA A 124 -31.57 -18.10 14.89
C ALA A 124 -30.09 -18.04 14.47
N PRO A 125 -29.70 -18.63 13.33
CA PRO A 125 -28.31 -18.64 12.92
C PRO A 125 -27.80 -17.21 12.84
N THR A 126 -26.87 -16.86 13.72
CA THR A 126 -26.11 -15.62 13.61
C THR A 126 -25.33 -15.71 12.31
N VAL A 127 -25.75 -14.91 11.34
CA VAL A 127 -25.10 -14.79 10.04
C VAL A 127 -23.68 -14.31 10.29
N THR A 128 -22.70 -15.19 10.13
CA THR A 128 -21.30 -14.83 9.92
C THR A 128 -21.28 -13.70 8.89
N ALA A 129 -20.79 -12.52 9.28
CA ALA A 129 -20.60 -11.43 8.33
C ALA A 129 -19.76 -11.99 7.16
N PRO A 130 -20.28 -11.95 5.92
CA PRO A 130 -19.57 -12.53 4.78
C PRO A 130 -18.20 -11.85 4.67
N ALA A 131 -17.16 -12.65 4.43
CA ALA A 131 -15.84 -12.13 4.11
C ALA A 131 -15.97 -11.03 3.03
N PRO A 132 -15.19 -9.94 3.10
CA PRO A 132 -15.30 -8.85 2.12
C PRO A 132 -15.20 -9.44 0.71
N THR A 133 -16.28 -9.28 -0.06
CA THR A 133 -16.37 -9.81 -1.41
C THR A 133 -15.27 -9.16 -2.25
N PRO A 134 -14.42 -9.94 -2.94
CA PRO A 134 -13.39 -9.35 -3.79
C PRO A 134 -14.04 -8.45 -4.85
N PRO A 135 -13.36 -7.37 -5.28
CA PRO A 135 -13.87 -6.50 -6.32
C PRO A 135 -14.32 -7.33 -7.54
N PRO A 136 -15.46 -6.99 -8.17
CA PRO A 136 -15.92 -7.66 -9.39
C PRO A 136 -14.81 -7.78 -10.43
N GLY A 137 -14.67 -8.95 -11.06
CA GLY A 137 -13.62 -9.23 -12.04
C GLY A 137 -12.25 -9.61 -11.44
N THR A 138 -12.14 -9.77 -10.12
CA THR A 138 -10.92 -10.34 -9.50
C THR A 138 -10.77 -11.80 -9.90
N ARG A 139 -9.60 -12.16 -10.46
CA ARG A 139 -9.26 -13.53 -10.82
C ARG A 139 -8.14 -14.05 -9.93
N VAL A 140 -8.23 -15.31 -9.54
CA VAL A 140 -7.20 -15.99 -8.74
C VAL A 140 -6.83 -17.27 -9.46
N ALA A 141 -5.53 -17.46 -9.69
CA ALA A 141 -5.00 -18.63 -10.36
C ALA A 141 -3.73 -19.12 -9.65
N SER A 142 -3.41 -20.40 -9.83
CA SER A 142 -2.20 -20.99 -9.27
C SER A 142 -1.62 -22.02 -10.24
N ALA A 143 -0.30 -22.07 -10.34
CA ALA A 143 0.42 -23.08 -11.09
C ALA A 143 1.71 -23.49 -10.37
N THR A 144 2.19 -24.67 -10.69
CA THR A 144 3.51 -25.16 -10.28
C THR A 144 4.23 -25.64 -11.53
N ASP A 145 5.42 -25.11 -11.78
CA ASP A 145 6.24 -25.51 -12.91
C ASP A 145 6.91 -26.86 -12.63
N ARG A 146 6.87 -27.78 -13.61
CA ARG A 146 7.41 -29.12 -13.44
C ARG A 146 8.93 -29.19 -13.60
N GLY A 147 9.55 -28.25 -14.31
CA GLY A 147 10.99 -28.23 -14.52
C GLY A 147 11.74 -27.55 -13.38
N SER A 148 11.22 -26.42 -12.91
CA SER A 148 11.83 -25.63 -11.83
C SER A 148 11.33 -26.01 -10.43
N GLY A 149 10.15 -26.64 -10.32
CA GLY A 149 9.49 -26.91 -9.05
C GLY A 149 8.90 -25.66 -8.37
N VAL A 150 8.98 -24.49 -9.01
CA VAL A 150 8.49 -23.22 -8.48
C VAL A 150 6.97 -23.18 -8.54
N ARG A 151 6.34 -22.74 -7.45
CA ARG A 151 4.89 -22.53 -7.36
C ARG A 151 4.59 -21.04 -7.27
N MET A 152 3.55 -20.62 -7.99
CA MET A 152 2.98 -19.28 -7.85
C MET A 152 1.47 -19.35 -7.69
N THR A 153 0.94 -18.57 -6.76
CA THR A 153 -0.47 -18.21 -6.67
C THR A 153 -0.59 -16.71 -6.93
N VAL A 154 -1.44 -16.32 -7.87
CA VAL A 154 -1.62 -14.94 -8.27
C VAL A 154 -3.09 -14.53 -8.13
N ARG A 155 -3.31 -13.34 -7.57
CA ARG A 155 -4.58 -12.62 -7.61
C ARG A 155 -4.42 -11.41 -8.51
N VAL A 156 -5.24 -11.31 -9.54
CA VAL A 156 -5.31 -10.17 -10.44
C VAL A 156 -6.60 -9.42 -10.17
N THR A 157 -6.50 -8.17 -9.72
CA THR A 157 -7.64 -7.31 -9.41
C THR A 157 -7.73 -6.21 -10.46
N PRO A 158 -8.88 -6.06 -11.14
CA PRO A 158 -9.06 -5.06 -12.17
C PRO A 158 -9.01 -3.63 -11.61
N ALA A 159 -8.47 -2.73 -12.41
CA ALA A 159 -8.59 -1.28 -12.26
C ALA A 159 -8.93 -0.66 -13.63
N ALA A 160 -9.09 0.66 -13.71
CA ALA A 160 -9.69 1.35 -14.88
C ALA A 160 -9.14 0.90 -16.25
N ARG A 161 -7.81 0.91 -16.45
CA ARG A 161 -7.13 0.45 -17.68
C ARG A 161 -5.83 -0.29 -17.41
N TRP A 162 -5.76 -0.91 -16.23
CA TRP A 162 -4.58 -1.56 -15.71
C TRP A 162 -5.01 -2.59 -14.65
N VAL A 163 -4.09 -3.43 -14.19
CA VAL A 163 -4.37 -4.44 -13.16
C VAL A 163 -3.45 -4.32 -11.96
N ARG A 164 -3.99 -4.59 -10.77
CA ARG A 164 -3.22 -4.89 -9.55
C ARG A 164 -2.95 -6.38 -9.50
N VAL A 165 -1.75 -6.75 -9.08
CA VAL A 165 -1.32 -8.13 -8.96
C VAL A 165 -0.79 -8.38 -7.55
N HIS A 166 -1.31 -9.41 -6.90
CA HIS A 166 -0.76 -9.95 -5.66
C HIS A 166 -0.28 -11.38 -5.94
N ALA A 167 1.03 -11.62 -5.85
CA ALA A 167 1.63 -12.91 -6.16
C ALA A 167 2.35 -13.49 -4.93
N ALA A 168 2.03 -14.73 -4.59
CA ALA A 168 2.76 -15.54 -3.63
C ALA A 168 3.58 -16.59 -4.40
N VAL A 169 4.91 -16.52 -4.30
CA VAL A 169 5.85 -17.35 -5.06
C VAL A 169 6.73 -18.14 -4.10
N THR A 170 6.86 -19.44 -4.32
CA THR A 170 7.68 -20.34 -3.48
C THR A 170 8.58 -21.24 -4.34
N GLY A 171 9.73 -21.62 -3.79
CA GLY A 171 10.64 -22.58 -4.42
C GLY A 171 11.68 -21.99 -5.38
N VAL A 172 11.75 -20.65 -5.52
CA VAL A 172 12.81 -20.01 -6.32
C VAL A 172 14.14 -20.08 -5.55
N PRO A 173 15.29 -20.37 -6.20
CA PRO A 173 16.60 -20.36 -5.55
C PRO A 173 16.94 -19.00 -4.94
N ALA A 174 17.54 -19.01 -3.74
CA ALA A 174 17.99 -17.81 -3.06
C ALA A 174 19.07 -17.07 -3.86
N GLY A 175 19.05 -15.74 -3.82
CA GLY A 175 19.97 -14.87 -4.56
C GLY A 175 19.55 -14.56 -6.00
N GLU A 176 18.52 -15.23 -6.54
CA GLU A 176 17.98 -14.90 -7.86
C GLU A 176 17.34 -13.50 -7.83
N ARG A 177 17.61 -12.71 -8.87
CA ARG A 177 16.96 -11.42 -9.14
C ARG A 177 15.79 -11.67 -10.08
N CYS A 178 14.59 -11.69 -9.52
CA CYS A 178 13.36 -12.05 -10.23
C CYS A 178 12.51 -10.83 -10.57
N ARG A 179 11.69 -10.99 -11.60
CA ARG A 179 10.66 -10.06 -12.05
C ARG A 179 9.33 -10.77 -12.16
N LEU A 180 8.28 -10.07 -11.78
CA LEU A 180 6.89 -10.45 -12.01
C LEU A 180 6.44 -9.76 -13.29
N VAL A 181 6.02 -10.52 -14.28
CA VAL A 181 5.66 -10.01 -15.61
C VAL A 181 4.24 -10.42 -15.94
N VAL A 182 3.42 -9.43 -16.29
CA VAL A 182 2.07 -9.66 -16.83
C VAL A 182 2.18 -9.69 -18.34
N VAL A 183 1.70 -10.76 -18.95
CA VAL A 183 1.67 -10.95 -20.39
C VAL A 183 0.23 -10.77 -20.87
N SER A 184 0.03 -9.90 -21.84
CA SER A 184 -1.27 -9.67 -22.46
C SER A 184 -1.53 -10.65 -23.61
N ARG A 185 -2.79 -10.73 -24.06
CA ARG A 185 -3.25 -11.61 -25.14
C ARG A 185 -2.56 -11.35 -26.48
N ASP A 186 -2.15 -10.10 -26.72
CA ASP A 186 -1.36 -9.67 -27.89
C ASP A 186 0.13 -10.04 -27.79
N GLY A 187 0.58 -10.58 -26.65
CA GLY A 187 1.98 -10.94 -26.39
C GLY A 187 2.82 -9.83 -25.75
N THR A 188 2.28 -8.63 -25.53
CA THR A 188 2.99 -7.55 -24.84
C THR A 188 3.32 -7.97 -23.40
N ARG A 189 4.55 -7.66 -22.95
CA ARG A 189 5.06 -8.04 -21.63
C ARG A 189 5.26 -6.78 -20.79
N THR A 190 4.59 -6.70 -19.64
CA THR A 190 4.70 -5.57 -18.71
C THR A 190 5.20 -6.04 -17.36
N THR A 191 6.31 -5.48 -16.88
CA THR A 191 6.85 -5.81 -15.56
C THR A 191 5.99 -5.16 -14.46
N ALA A 192 5.43 -5.99 -13.57
CA ALA A 192 4.61 -5.56 -12.44
C ALA A 192 5.43 -5.32 -11.15
N GLY A 193 6.65 -5.85 -11.08
CA GLY A 193 7.56 -5.67 -9.95
C GLY A 193 8.81 -6.54 -10.07
N GLY A 194 9.80 -6.30 -9.20
CA GLY A 194 11.03 -7.09 -9.13
C GLY A 194 11.53 -7.24 -7.70
N TRP A 195 12.24 -8.33 -7.42
CA TRP A 195 12.76 -8.64 -6.09
C TRP A 195 14.01 -9.52 -6.15
N VAL A 196 14.72 -9.59 -5.03
CA VAL A 196 15.79 -10.57 -4.82
C VAL A 196 15.25 -11.66 -3.90
N VAL A 197 15.44 -12.92 -4.26
CA VAL A 197 14.96 -14.04 -3.44
C VAL A 197 15.82 -14.15 -2.18
N GLY A 198 15.21 -13.91 -1.03
CA GLY A 198 15.85 -13.99 0.28
C GLY A 198 16.19 -15.43 0.69
N GLY A 199 17.26 -15.56 1.47
CA GLY A 199 17.60 -16.81 2.15
C GLY A 199 16.88 -16.97 3.50
N ALA A 200 17.13 -18.09 4.19
CA ALA A 200 16.56 -18.35 5.51
C ALA A 200 16.98 -17.32 6.59
N ALA A 201 18.11 -16.62 6.38
CA ALA A 201 18.71 -15.69 7.34
C ALA A 201 17.81 -14.49 7.73
N HIS A 202 16.82 -14.14 6.91
CA HIS A 202 15.89 -13.03 7.19
C HIS A 202 14.43 -13.47 7.31
N GLY A 203 14.16 -14.78 7.48
CA GLY A 203 12.79 -15.31 7.52
C GLY A 203 12.09 -15.36 6.15
N GLU A 204 12.80 -15.02 5.08
CA GLU A 204 12.31 -14.92 3.70
C GLU A 204 12.37 -16.26 2.95
N GLY A 205 12.99 -17.29 3.53
CA GLY A 205 13.13 -18.62 2.93
C GLY A 205 11.81 -19.40 2.72
N LYS A 206 10.67 -18.86 3.20
CA LYS A 206 9.33 -19.44 2.98
C LYS A 206 8.71 -19.07 1.63
N GLY A 207 9.33 -18.15 0.89
CA GLY A 207 8.82 -17.61 -0.37
C GLY A 207 8.52 -16.12 -0.29
N ALA A 208 8.23 -15.52 -1.44
CA ALA A 208 7.97 -14.08 -1.58
C ALA A 208 6.47 -13.82 -1.74
N SER A 209 5.96 -12.82 -1.03
CA SER A 209 4.65 -12.21 -1.30
C SER A 209 4.87 -10.83 -1.88
N LEU A 210 4.33 -10.58 -3.06
CA LEU A 210 4.66 -9.43 -3.89
C LEU A 210 3.39 -8.75 -4.36
N ASP A 211 3.37 -7.43 -4.23
CA ASP A 211 2.30 -6.58 -4.74
C ASP A 211 2.85 -5.73 -5.88
N GLY A 212 2.10 -5.64 -6.97
CA GLY A 212 2.54 -4.96 -8.18
C GLY A 212 1.38 -4.45 -9.03
N SER A 213 1.72 -3.77 -10.12
CA SER A 213 0.74 -3.22 -11.07
C SER A 213 1.26 -3.32 -12.50
N ALA A 214 0.39 -3.65 -13.45
CA ALA A 214 0.73 -3.66 -14.87
C ALA A 214 -0.28 -2.82 -15.67
N ALA A 215 0.23 -1.99 -16.59
CA ALA A 215 -0.55 -1.19 -17.53
C ALA A 215 -1.14 -2.07 -18.67
N VAL A 216 -1.88 -3.09 -18.29
CA VAL A 216 -2.58 -4.04 -19.17
C VAL A 216 -4.06 -3.99 -18.81
N ALA A 217 -4.94 -3.82 -19.78
CA ALA A 217 -6.37 -3.83 -19.52
C ALA A 217 -6.79 -5.17 -18.89
N PRO A 218 -7.73 -5.19 -17.93
CA PRO A 218 -8.10 -6.42 -17.25
C PRO A 218 -8.46 -7.56 -18.20
N ASP A 219 -9.25 -7.32 -19.24
CA ASP A 219 -9.68 -8.38 -20.17
C ASP A 219 -8.54 -8.91 -21.06
N ASP A 220 -7.46 -8.14 -21.19
CA ASP A 220 -6.31 -8.46 -22.02
C ASP A 220 -5.23 -9.25 -21.29
N VAL A 221 -5.34 -9.47 -19.97
CA VAL A 221 -4.39 -10.32 -19.24
C VAL A 221 -4.53 -11.78 -19.71
N LYS A 222 -3.42 -12.38 -20.13
CA LYS A 222 -3.34 -13.78 -20.55
C LYS A 222 -2.69 -14.66 -19.49
N GLU A 223 -1.55 -14.24 -18.96
CA GLU A 223 -0.78 -14.99 -17.96
C GLU A 223 0.12 -14.06 -17.14
N VAL A 224 0.51 -14.53 -15.96
CA VAL A 224 1.51 -13.89 -15.11
C VAL A 224 2.71 -14.82 -14.99
N VAL A 225 3.90 -14.28 -15.20
CA VAL A 225 5.16 -15.01 -15.31
C VAL A 225 6.14 -14.52 -14.25
N VAL A 226 6.88 -15.44 -13.65
CA VAL A 226 8.09 -15.14 -12.89
C VAL A 226 9.30 -15.53 -13.72
N GLU A 227 10.17 -14.56 -13.97
CA GLU A 227 11.43 -14.75 -14.69
C GLU A 227 12.58 -14.06 -13.95
N ASN A 228 13.83 -14.44 -14.19
CA ASN A 228 14.96 -13.64 -13.74
C ASN A 228 15.45 -12.65 -14.79
N GLU A 229 16.42 -11.83 -14.41
CA GLU A 229 17.04 -10.85 -15.31
C GLU A 229 17.80 -11.46 -16.49
N SER A 230 18.14 -12.76 -16.43
CA SER A 230 18.73 -13.49 -17.55
C SER A 230 17.70 -14.11 -18.50
N GLY A 231 16.41 -13.88 -18.27
CA GLY A 231 15.31 -14.36 -19.11
C GLY A 231 14.91 -15.82 -18.85
N ARG A 232 15.42 -16.45 -17.78
CA ARG A 232 14.95 -17.77 -17.36
C ARG A 232 13.58 -17.64 -16.70
N THR A 233 12.58 -18.24 -17.33
CA THR A 233 11.24 -18.40 -16.73
C THR A 233 11.26 -19.49 -15.66
N PHE A 234 10.71 -19.17 -14.49
CA PHE A 234 10.53 -20.12 -13.38
C PHE A 234 9.14 -20.73 -13.36
N VAL A 235 8.11 -19.91 -13.54
CA VAL A 235 6.71 -20.35 -13.52
C VAL A 235 5.85 -19.38 -14.33
N SER A 236 4.88 -19.93 -15.05
CA SER A 236 3.79 -19.15 -15.66
C SER A 236 2.45 -19.61 -15.11
N VAL A 237 1.58 -18.66 -14.81
CA VAL A 237 0.22 -18.89 -14.33
C VAL A 237 -0.76 -18.21 -15.30
N PRO A 238 -1.53 -18.97 -16.10
CA PRO A 238 -2.60 -18.39 -16.91
C PRO A 238 -3.72 -17.86 -16.01
N VAL A 239 -4.34 -16.74 -16.41
CA VAL A 239 -5.37 -16.04 -15.60
C VAL A 239 -6.61 -15.73 -16.42
#